data_AF-A0A359MSE7-F1
#
_entry.id   AF-A0A359MSE7-F1
#
_cell.length_a   1.000
_cell.length_b   1.000
_cell.length_c   1.000
_cell.angle_alpha   90.00
_cell.angle_beta   90.00
_cell.angle_gamma   90.00
#
_symmetry.space_group_name_H-M   'P 1'
#
loop_
_entity.id
_entity.type
_entity.pdbx_description
1 polymer ?
#
loop_
_entity_poly.entity_id
_entity_poly.type
_entity_poly.pdbx_seq_one_letter_code
_entity_poly.pdbx_strand_id
1 'polypeptide(L)'
;TEPVGGVEQDDFLNGAVYVKTLKSAHALLQLIGKIEKALKRERIIHWGPRTIDLDILFYDDEVIQTKDLTIPHPEAANRRFVLDPMCDIAPWLRHPVLGDTMLQLKDKL
;
A
#
# COMPACT_ATOMS: atom_id res chain seq x y z
N THR A 1 -3.23 9.46 10.56
CA THR A 1 -1.78 9.31 10.74
C THR A 1 -1.10 10.52 10.14
N GLU A 2 -0.03 11.00 10.78
CA GLU A 2 0.67 12.20 10.34
C GLU A 2 1.15 12.07 8.88
N PRO A 3 1.09 13.16 8.10
CA PRO A 3 1.54 13.19 6.72
C PRO A 3 3.07 13.03 6.62
N VAL A 4 3.52 12.13 5.75
CA VAL A 4 4.95 12.04 5.38
C VAL A 4 5.25 13.08 4.30
N GLY A 5 6.35 13.83 4.43
CA GLY A 5 6.85 14.73 3.37
C GLY A 5 6.85 16.23 3.69
N GLY A 6 6.53 16.64 4.92
CA GLY A 6 6.79 18.01 5.41
C GLY A 6 5.86 19.11 4.88
N VAL A 7 4.74 18.76 4.24
CA VAL A 7 3.69 19.71 3.84
C VAL A 7 2.62 19.73 4.93
N GLU A 8 2.26 20.92 5.42
CA GLU A 8 1.17 21.11 6.38
C GLU A 8 -0.17 20.72 5.72
N GLN A 9 -0.79 19.65 6.22
CA GLN A 9 -2.06 19.11 5.75
C GLN A 9 -2.71 18.30 6.86
N ASP A 10 -4.02 18.02 6.71
CA ASP A 10 -4.75 17.16 7.65
C ASP A 10 -4.17 15.74 7.70
N ASP A 11 -4.43 15.05 8.81
CA ASP A 11 -4.06 13.65 8.97
C ASP A 11 -4.65 12.76 7.87
N PHE A 12 -3.85 11.79 7.42
CA PHE A 12 -4.35 10.75 6.51
C PHE A 12 -5.17 9.70 7.26
N LEU A 13 -6.27 9.25 6.65
CA LEU A 13 -6.92 8.00 7.02
C LEU A 13 -6.27 6.86 6.21
N ASN A 14 -5.57 5.95 6.89
CA ASN A 14 -4.95 4.79 6.29
C ASN A 14 -5.69 3.51 6.68
N GLY A 15 -5.74 2.54 5.77
CA GLY A 15 -6.34 1.25 6.00
C GLY A 15 -5.80 0.20 5.04
N ALA A 16 -5.95 -1.07 5.40
CA ALA A 16 -5.60 -2.21 4.57
C ALA A 16 -6.86 -3.02 4.27
N VAL A 17 -6.90 -3.64 3.09
CA VAL A 17 -7.99 -4.51 2.69
C VAL A 17 -7.42 -5.78 2.07
N TYR A 18 -7.98 -6.92 2.47
CA TYR A 18 -7.72 -8.19 1.81
C TYR A 18 -8.77 -8.43 0.73
N VAL A 19 -8.32 -8.74 -0.49
CA VAL A 19 -9.20 -8.92 -1.66
C VAL A 19 -8.88 -10.25 -2.33
N LYS A 20 -9.92 -11.00 -2.68
CA LYS A 20 -9.81 -12.16 -3.58
C LYS A 20 -10.19 -11.72 -4.99
N THR A 21 -9.35 -12.01 -5.97
CA THR A 21 -9.56 -11.59 -7.36
C THR A 21 -9.07 -12.67 -8.33
N LEU A 22 -9.68 -12.73 -9.51
CA LEU A 22 -9.21 -13.52 -10.65
C LEU A 22 -8.37 -12.71 -11.64
N LYS A 23 -8.18 -11.41 -11.36
CA LYS A 23 -7.37 -10.50 -12.19
C LYS A 23 -5.91 -10.65 -11.82
N SER A 24 -5.01 -10.75 -12.80
CA SER A 24 -3.56 -10.64 -12.55
C SER A 24 -3.19 -9.32 -11.87
N ALA A 25 -2.01 -9.27 -11.23
CA ALA A 25 -1.52 -8.07 -10.55
C ALA A 25 -1.53 -6.81 -11.45
N HIS A 26 -1.14 -6.94 -12.72
CA HIS A 26 -1.19 -5.84 -13.69
C HIS A 26 -2.64 -5.43 -14.04
N ALA A 27 -3.56 -6.39 -14.20
CA ALA A 27 -4.97 -6.08 -14.43
C ALA A 27 -5.65 -5.44 -13.21
N LEU A 28 -5.21 -5.80 -11.99
CA LEU A 28 -5.62 -5.16 -10.75
C LEU A 28 -5.09 -3.73 -10.66
N LEU A 29 -3.81 -3.48 -11.00
CA LEU A 29 -3.23 -2.13 -11.06
C LEU A 29 -4.02 -1.22 -12.00
N GLN A 30 -4.39 -1.72 -13.19
CA GLN A 30 -5.21 -0.98 -14.15
C GLN A 30 -6.62 -0.67 -13.61
N LEU A 31 -7.22 -1.59 -12.84
CA LEU A 31 -8.51 -1.36 -12.19
C LEU A 31 -8.39 -0.29 -11.10
N ILE A 32 -7.37 -0.38 -10.25
CA ILE A 32 -7.11 0.58 -9.18
C ILE A 32 -6.97 1.99 -9.75
N GLY A 33 -6.16 2.17 -10.81
CA GLY A 33 -6.00 3.48 -11.46
C GLY A 33 -7.32 4.05 -12.02
N LYS A 34 -8.25 3.19 -12.48
CA LYS A 34 -9.60 3.64 -12.89
C LYS A 34 -10.45 4.09 -11.70
N ILE A 35 -10.37 3.39 -10.57
CA ILE A 35 -11.09 3.73 -9.34
C ILE A 35 -10.59 5.09 -8.81
N GLU A 36 -9.28 5.28 -8.71
CA GLU A 36 -8.69 6.54 -8.27
C GLU A 36 -9.09 7.71 -9.18
N LYS A 37 -9.09 7.51 -10.50
CA LYS A 37 -9.54 8.51 -11.46
C LYS A 37 -11.03 8.86 -11.27
N ALA A 38 -11.87 7.85 -11.03
CA ALA A 38 -13.31 8.05 -10.80
C ALA A 38 -13.59 8.80 -9.49
N LEU A 39 -12.76 8.58 -8.46
CA LEU A 39 -12.82 9.27 -7.17
C LEU A 39 -12.13 10.65 -7.20
N LYS A 40 -11.87 11.19 -8.40
CA LYS A 40 -11.25 12.50 -8.61
C LYS A 40 -9.95 12.65 -7.81
N ARG A 41 -8.99 11.76 -8.04
CA ARG A 41 -7.59 11.95 -7.61
C ARG A 41 -7.04 13.23 -8.25
N GLU A 42 -7.22 14.37 -7.58
CA GLU A 42 -6.71 15.67 -7.99
C GLU A 42 -5.38 15.94 -7.27
N ARG A 43 -4.28 15.93 -8.03
CA ARG A 43 -2.96 16.29 -7.49
C ARG A 43 -2.77 17.80 -7.66
N ILE A 44 -3.36 18.58 -6.75
CA ILE A 44 -3.25 20.05 -6.77
C ILE A 44 -1.83 20.49 -6.38
N ILE A 45 -1.18 19.78 -5.44
CA ILE A 45 0.18 20.07 -4.94
C ILE A 45 1.01 18.78 -4.92
N HIS A 46 2.29 18.85 -5.27
CA HIS A 46 3.24 17.73 -5.11
C HIS A 46 3.41 17.44 -3.60
N TRP A 47 3.01 16.25 -3.12
CA TRP A 47 2.87 15.87 -1.69
C TRP A 47 1.70 16.51 -0.93
N GLY A 48 0.82 17.24 -1.62
CA GLY A 48 -0.42 17.71 -1.02
C GLY A 48 -1.49 16.62 -0.88
N PRO A 49 -2.61 16.97 -0.25
CA PRO A 49 -3.69 16.04 0.04
C PRO A 49 -4.23 15.40 -1.23
N ARG A 50 -4.50 14.09 -1.16
CA ARG A 50 -5.16 13.33 -2.22
C ARG A 50 -6.49 12.83 -1.71
N THR A 51 -7.48 12.83 -2.58
CA THR A 51 -8.82 12.28 -2.26
C THR A 51 -8.75 10.80 -1.89
N ILE A 52 -7.89 10.04 -2.59
CA ILE A 52 -7.59 8.64 -2.29
C ILE A 52 -6.27 8.25 -2.97
N ASP A 53 -5.53 7.33 -2.36
CA ASP A 53 -4.35 6.65 -2.91
C ASP A 53 -4.51 5.16 -2.61
N LEU A 54 -4.38 4.31 -3.62
CA LEU A 54 -4.56 2.86 -3.50
C LEU A 54 -3.31 2.14 -4.00
N ASP A 55 -2.59 1.50 -3.09
CA ASP A 55 -1.38 0.74 -3.39
C ASP A 55 -1.60 -0.78 -3.30
N ILE A 56 -1.00 -1.53 -4.22
CA ILE A 56 -0.91 -2.99 -4.11
C ILE A 56 0.31 -3.32 -3.23
N LEU A 57 0.06 -3.72 -1.98
CA LEU A 57 1.12 -4.05 -1.03
C LEU A 57 1.73 -5.43 -1.29
N PHE A 58 0.88 -6.42 -1.49
CA PHE A 58 1.23 -7.82 -1.72
C PHE A 58 0.27 -8.40 -2.76
N TYR A 59 0.70 -9.43 -3.48
CA TYR A 59 -0.13 -10.19 -4.39
C TYR A 59 0.27 -11.66 -4.26
N ASP A 60 -0.49 -12.42 -3.49
CA ASP A 60 -0.14 -13.77 -3.05
C ASP A 60 1.32 -13.82 -2.53
N ASP A 61 2.13 -14.74 -3.03
CA ASP A 61 3.57 -14.89 -2.77
C ASP A 61 4.44 -14.38 -3.93
N GLU A 62 3.86 -13.64 -4.88
CA GLU A 62 4.58 -13.15 -6.05
C GLU A 62 5.62 -12.07 -5.68
N VAL A 63 6.75 -12.12 -6.40
CA VAL A 63 7.75 -11.05 -6.42
C VAL A 63 7.82 -10.51 -7.84
N ILE A 64 7.28 -9.29 -8.03
CA ILE A 64 7.21 -8.63 -9.33
C ILE A 64 8.10 -7.39 -9.30
N GLN A 65 8.94 -7.24 -10.32
CA GLN A 65 9.76 -6.06 -10.52
C GLN A 65 9.70 -5.64 -12.00
N THR A 66 8.70 -4.84 -12.35
CA THR A 66 8.58 -4.23 -13.68
C THR A 66 8.75 -2.71 -13.58
N LYS A 67 8.71 -2.03 -14.73
CA LYS A 67 8.80 -0.55 -14.80
C LYS A 67 7.60 0.13 -14.11
N ASP A 68 6.47 -0.54 -14.10
CA ASP A 68 5.15 -0.02 -13.74
C ASP A 68 4.57 -0.64 -12.47
N LEU A 69 5.11 -1.76 -11.98
CA LEU A 69 4.64 -2.44 -10.78
C LEU A 69 5.79 -3.10 -10.01
N THR A 70 5.83 -2.87 -8.69
CA THR A 70 6.75 -3.55 -7.78
C THR A 70 5.96 -4.18 -6.65
N ILE A 71 6.08 -5.51 -6.51
CA ILE A 71 5.41 -6.31 -5.48
C ILE A 71 6.46 -7.22 -4.82
N PRO A 72 6.52 -7.32 -3.48
CA PRO A 72 5.81 -6.48 -2.52
C PRO A 72 6.13 -5.00 -2.68
N HIS A 73 5.22 -4.13 -2.25
CA HIS A 73 5.45 -2.70 -2.29
C HIS A 73 6.73 -2.36 -1.49
N PRO A 74 7.71 -1.63 -2.09
CA PRO A 74 9.07 -1.53 -1.55
C PRO A 74 9.12 -0.90 -0.16
N GLU A 75 8.14 -0.04 0.14
CA GLU A 75 8.06 0.70 1.40
C GLU A 75 7.07 0.08 2.40
N ALA A 76 6.42 -1.03 2.08
CA ALA A 76 5.41 -1.64 2.95
C ALA A 76 5.99 -2.03 4.32
N ALA A 77 7.23 -2.52 4.32
CA ALA A 77 7.95 -2.91 5.53
C ALA A 77 8.54 -1.73 6.32
N ASN A 78 8.48 -0.51 5.79
CA ASN A 78 9.15 0.67 6.36
C ASN A 78 8.18 1.69 6.99
N ARG A 79 6.87 1.44 6.93
CA ARG A 79 5.84 2.44 7.25
C ARG A 79 4.83 1.92 8.26
N ARG A 80 4.75 2.55 9.45
CA ARG A 80 3.77 2.16 10.49
C ARG A 80 2.33 2.23 9.99
N PHE A 81 1.96 3.26 9.24
CA PHE A 81 0.60 3.39 8.70
C PHE A 81 0.22 2.32 7.67
N VAL A 82 1.19 1.52 7.20
CA VAL A 82 0.95 0.30 6.41
C VAL A 82 0.97 -0.93 7.33
N LEU A 83 1.99 -1.06 8.18
CA LEU A 83 2.18 -2.21 9.05
C LEU A 83 1.08 -2.36 10.12
N ASP A 84 0.60 -1.27 10.70
CA ASP A 84 -0.47 -1.28 11.70
C ASP A 84 -1.76 -1.90 11.15
N PRO A 85 -2.36 -1.38 10.06
CA PRO A 85 -3.57 -2.00 9.52
C PRO A 85 -3.31 -3.39 8.89
N MET A 86 -2.10 -3.67 8.39
CA MET A 86 -1.73 -5.02 7.96
C MET A 86 -1.70 -6.02 9.13
N CYS A 87 -1.24 -5.60 10.31
CA CYS A 87 -1.26 -6.44 11.51
C CYS A 87 -2.68 -6.69 12.03
N ASP A 88 -3.62 -5.78 11.79
CA ASP A 88 -5.02 -5.98 12.17
C ASP A 88 -5.70 -7.08 11.34
N ILE A 89 -5.36 -7.19 10.05
CA ILE A 89 -6.03 -8.13 9.12
C ILE A 89 -5.21 -9.38 8.78
N ALA A 90 -3.88 -9.30 8.82
CA ALA A 90 -2.96 -10.33 8.34
C ALA A 90 -1.61 -10.31 9.09
N PRO A 91 -1.58 -10.43 10.43
CA PRO A 91 -0.35 -10.30 11.23
C PRO A 91 0.70 -11.37 10.91
N TRP A 92 0.26 -12.54 10.46
CA TRP A 92 1.11 -13.70 10.15
C TRP A 92 1.50 -13.79 8.68
N LEU A 93 1.05 -12.86 7.82
CA LEU A 93 1.51 -12.81 6.43
C LEU A 93 3.02 -12.62 6.42
N ARG A 94 3.72 -13.53 5.72
CA ARG A 94 5.17 -13.49 5.61
C ARG A 94 5.55 -12.70 4.37
N HIS A 95 6.42 -11.70 4.54
CA HIS A 95 6.96 -10.96 3.42
C HIS A 95 7.79 -11.89 2.53
N PRO A 96 7.49 -12.05 1.22
CA PRO A 96 8.13 -13.07 0.39
C PRO A 96 9.63 -12.84 0.19
N VAL A 97 10.09 -11.58 0.24
CA VAL A 97 11.53 -11.24 0.16
C VAL A 97 12.24 -11.24 1.52
N LEU A 98 11.71 -10.53 2.53
CA LEU A 98 12.37 -10.38 3.84
C LEU A 98 12.24 -11.62 4.73
N GLY A 99 11.23 -12.46 4.47
CA GLY A 99 10.97 -13.67 5.26
C GLY A 99 10.36 -13.41 6.64
N ASP A 100 10.23 -12.17 7.10
CA ASP A 100 9.55 -11.82 8.36
C ASP A 100 8.02 -11.77 8.21
N THR A 101 7.29 -12.01 9.29
CA THR A 101 5.84 -11.75 9.37
C THR A 101 5.56 -10.25 9.51
N MET A 102 4.35 -9.81 9.17
CA MET A 102 3.94 -8.41 9.36
C MET A 102 4.12 -7.94 10.81
N LEU A 103 3.80 -8.82 11.78
CA LEU A 103 4.01 -8.53 13.19
C LEU A 103 5.50 -8.33 13.52
N GLN A 104 6.38 -9.22 13.03
CA GLN A 104 7.82 -9.09 13.23
C GLN A 104 8.40 -7.83 12.56
N LEU A 105 7.89 -7.45 11.37
CA LEU A 105 8.31 -6.22 10.71
C LEU A 105 7.87 -4.99 11.51
N LYS A 106 6.65 -5.00 12.05
CA LYS A 106 6.15 -3.94 12.94
C LYS A 106 7.00 -3.79 14.20
N ASP A 107 7.38 -4.89 14.83
CA ASP A 107 8.18 -4.87 16.07
C ASP A 107 9.62 -4.37 15.83
N LYS A 108 10.13 -4.47 14.60
CA LYS A 108 11.47 -3.98 14.21
C LYS A 108 11.50 -2.49 13.86
N LEU A 109 10.34 -1.86 13.70
CA LEU A 109 10.19 -0.45 13.32
C LEU A 109 9.96 0.43 14.55
#